data_AF-W7JC85-F1
#
_entry.id   AF-W7JC85-F1
#
_cell.length_a   1.000
_cell.length_b   1.000
_cell.length_c   1.000
_cell.angle_alpha   90.00
_cell.angle_beta   90.00
_cell.angle_gamma   90.00
#
_symmetry.space_group_name_H-M   'P 1'
#
loop_
_entity.id
_entity.type
_entity.pdbx_description
1 polymer ?
#
loop_
_entity_poly.entity_id
_entity_poly.type
_entity_poly.pdbx_seq_one_letter_code
_entity_poly.pdbx_strand_id
1 'polypeptide(L)'
;MSLPALFAEATITLVVIMDPPGTVPVFLSLTGRKSKQARARAARQAVLVSLGVISLFAIGGEAILSYLGIGIPALQGAGGLLLLLIALDLLTGRGATEPEAVEDVNVALVPLGTPLLAGPGAIAATIVFVRQADGHLGSYLALAAAILTVHLILWLCLRYSGVVIRVVKDSGILLLAKIAGLLLAAIAVQLVADSVRGFISGSS
;
A
#
# COMPACT_ATOMS: atom_id res chain seq x y z
N MET A 1 -22.06 1.51 -5.42
CA MET A 1 -21.63 1.03 -4.09
C MET A 1 -22.12 2.00 -3.02
N SER A 2 -22.42 1.58 -1.79
CA SER A 2 -22.74 2.53 -0.72
C SER A 2 -21.46 3.21 -0.20
N LEU A 3 -21.56 4.46 0.29
CA LEU A 3 -20.39 5.18 0.83
C LEU A 3 -19.66 4.41 1.96
N PRO A 4 -20.36 3.75 2.91
CA PRO A 4 -19.70 2.96 3.93
C PRO A 4 -18.96 1.74 3.37
N ALA A 5 -19.51 1.11 2.32
CA ALA A 5 -18.86 -0.03 1.67
C ALA A 5 -17.58 0.39 0.94
N LEU A 6 -17.61 1.50 0.19
CA LEU A 6 -16.42 2.06 -0.46
C LEU A 6 -15.32 2.41 0.53
N PHE A 7 -15.69 3.10 1.61
CA PHE A 7 -14.75 3.42 2.69
C PHE A 7 -14.11 2.17 3.28
N ALA A 8 -14.91 1.16 3.63
CA ALA A 8 -14.43 -0.07 4.25
C ALA A 8 -13.52 -0.86 3.31
N GLU A 9 -13.94 -1.05 2.06
CA GLU A 9 -13.19 -1.79 1.05
C GLU A 9 -11.85 -1.12 0.73
N ALA A 10 -11.84 0.20 0.51
CA ALA A 10 -10.62 0.96 0.27
C ALA A 10 -9.68 0.93 1.49
N THR A 11 -10.23 1.07 2.70
CA THR A 11 -9.43 1.04 3.93
C THR A 11 -8.80 -0.34 4.13
N ILE A 12 -9.57 -1.41 4.02
CA ILE A 12 -9.08 -2.79 4.20
C ILE A 12 -8.03 -3.09 3.13
N THR A 13 -8.33 -2.78 1.87
CA THR A 13 -7.41 -3.02 0.75
C THR A 13 -6.09 -2.27 0.96
N LEU A 14 -6.13 -0.97 1.27
CA LEU A 14 -4.91 -0.18 1.50
C LEU A 14 -4.15 -0.63 2.75
N VAL A 15 -4.82 -0.99 3.84
CA VAL A 15 -4.14 -1.51 5.05
C VAL A 15 -3.41 -2.82 4.74
N VAL A 16 -4.03 -3.71 3.97
CA VAL A 16 -3.42 -4.99 3.58
C VAL A 16 -2.23 -4.74 2.65
N ILE A 17 -2.37 -3.85 1.66
CA ILE A 17 -1.31 -3.55 0.69
C ILE A 17 -0.12 -2.84 1.34
N MET A 18 -0.38 -1.84 2.18
CA MET A 18 0.67 -1.02 2.81
C MET A 18 1.31 -1.71 4.02
N ASP A 19 0.73 -2.80 4.51
CA ASP A 19 1.18 -3.63 5.62
C ASP A 19 1.82 -2.85 6.80
N PRO A 20 1.06 -1.97 7.50
CA PRO A 20 1.59 -1.17 8.58
C PRO A 20 2.40 -1.93 9.64
N PRO A 21 1.98 -3.12 10.11
CA PRO A 21 2.78 -3.92 11.03
C PRO A 21 4.07 -4.47 10.40
N GLY A 22 4.02 -4.99 9.17
CA GLY A 22 5.19 -5.53 8.49
C GLY A 22 6.23 -4.49 8.09
N THR A 23 5.86 -3.21 7.99
CA THR A 23 6.84 -2.12 7.79
C THR A 23 7.69 -1.81 9.04
N VAL A 24 7.28 -2.28 10.23
CA VAL A 24 7.96 -1.95 11.50
C VAL A 24 9.40 -2.48 11.61
N PRO A 25 9.71 -3.75 11.30
CA PRO A 25 11.08 -4.27 11.34
C PRO A 25 12.03 -3.49 10.41
N VAL A 26 11.60 -3.19 9.18
CA VAL A 26 12.35 -2.39 8.21
C VAL A 26 12.57 -0.97 8.71
N PHE A 27 11.52 -0.35 9.26
CA PHE A 27 11.65 0.98 9.85
C PHE A 27 12.62 0.99 11.04
N LEU A 28 12.60 -0.04 11.88
CA LEU A 28 13.49 -0.16 13.04
C LEU A 28 14.93 -0.50 12.64
N SER A 29 15.18 -1.26 11.58
CA SER A 29 16.55 -1.51 11.10
C SER A 29 17.22 -0.21 10.63
N LEU A 30 16.45 0.66 9.97
CA LEU A 30 16.93 1.94 9.43
C LEU A 30 16.99 3.07 10.49
N THR A 31 16.16 3.00 11.53
CA THR A 31 16.06 4.04 12.56
C THR A 31 16.53 3.62 13.96
N GLY A 32 16.95 2.36 14.14
CA GLY A 32 17.25 1.76 15.45
C GLY A 32 18.39 2.45 16.21
N ARG A 33 19.36 3.02 15.48
CA ARG A 33 20.48 3.80 16.06
C ARG A 33 20.11 5.25 16.39
N LYS A 34 18.92 5.72 16.02
CA LYS A 34 18.47 7.11 16.25
C LYS A 34 17.83 7.26 17.63
N SER A 35 17.88 8.48 18.18
CA SER A 35 17.15 8.82 19.41
C SER A 35 15.63 8.63 19.24
N LYS A 36 14.89 8.42 20.34
CA LYS A 36 13.42 8.27 20.31
C LYS A 36 12.72 9.44 19.61
N GLN A 37 13.22 10.67 19.78
CA GLN A 37 12.68 11.87 19.14
C GLN A 37 12.98 11.89 17.63
N ALA A 38 14.21 11.57 17.23
CA ALA A 38 14.59 11.50 15.82
C ALA A 38 13.81 10.40 15.08
N ARG A 39 13.62 9.23 15.71
CA ARG A 39 12.79 8.15 15.17
C ARG A 39 11.32 8.58 15.01
N ALA A 40 10.75 9.29 15.98
CA ALA A 40 9.39 9.81 15.89
C ALA A 40 9.19 10.83 14.75
N ARG A 41 10.23 11.62 14.46
CA ARG A 41 10.24 12.56 13.34
C ARG A 41 10.32 11.80 12.01
N ALA A 42 11.20 10.79 11.93
CA ALA A 42 11.31 9.93 10.75
C ALA A 42 9.98 9.22 10.43
N ALA A 43 9.28 8.67 11.44
CA ALA A 43 7.96 8.06 11.26
C ALA A 43 6.94 9.04 10.67
N ARG A 44 6.89 10.27 11.19
CA ARG A 44 6.01 11.33 10.65
C ARG A 44 6.36 11.69 9.22
N GLN A 45 7.64 11.88 8.93
CA GLN A 45 8.10 12.24 7.58
C GLN A 45 7.75 11.13 6.57
N ALA A 46 8.03 9.87 6.89
CA ALA A 46 7.72 8.74 6.02
C ALA A 46 6.23 8.66 5.66
N VAL A 47 5.36 8.79 6.66
CA VAL A 47 3.89 8.77 6.44
C VAL A 47 3.42 9.98 5.65
N LEU A 48 3.93 11.18 5.92
CA LEU A 48 3.51 12.38 5.20
C LEU A 48 3.93 12.34 3.73
N VAL A 49 5.12 11.82 3.41
CA VAL A 49 5.52 11.66 2.01
C VAL A 49 4.67 10.58 1.33
N SER A 50 4.42 9.45 1.99
CA SER A 50 3.48 8.42 1.49
C SER A 50 2.10 8.99 1.18
N LEU A 51 1.55 9.78 2.12
CA LEU A 51 0.25 10.44 1.96
C LEU A 51 0.27 11.37 0.76
N GLY A 52 1.30 12.20 0.63
CA GLY A 52 1.46 13.10 -0.51
C GLY A 52 1.50 12.36 -1.85
N VAL A 53 2.24 11.26 -1.93
CA VAL A 53 2.32 10.43 -3.16
C VAL A 53 0.96 9.80 -3.48
N ILE A 54 0.31 9.14 -2.52
CA ILE A 54 -1.00 8.52 -2.76
C ILE A 54 -2.04 9.57 -3.13
N SER A 55 -2.09 10.71 -2.44
CA SER A 55 -3.00 11.81 -2.78
C SER A 55 -2.72 12.40 -4.15
N LEU A 56 -1.45 12.54 -4.54
CA LEU A 56 -1.07 13.01 -5.88
C LEU A 56 -1.62 12.09 -6.96
N PHE A 57 -1.45 10.76 -6.82
CA PHE A 57 -1.99 9.80 -7.77
C PHE A 57 -3.50 9.66 -7.69
N ALA A 58 -4.11 9.89 -6.52
CA ALA A 58 -5.56 9.93 -6.39
C ALA A 58 -6.17 11.08 -7.20
N ILE A 59 -5.49 12.23 -7.27
CA ILE A 59 -5.98 13.42 -7.97
C ILE A 59 -5.56 13.43 -9.44
N GLY A 60 -4.29 13.14 -9.72
CA GLY A 60 -3.66 13.30 -11.04
C GLY A 60 -3.40 11.99 -11.78
N GLY A 61 -3.63 10.83 -11.17
CA GLY A 61 -3.31 9.53 -11.76
C GLY A 61 -4.02 9.31 -13.08
N GLU A 62 -5.29 9.71 -13.20
CA GLU A 62 -6.05 9.63 -14.44
C GLU A 62 -5.41 10.44 -15.58
N ALA A 63 -4.96 11.66 -15.31
CA ALA A 63 -4.33 12.53 -16.31
C ALA A 63 -2.97 11.97 -16.78
N ILE A 64 -2.21 11.36 -15.86
CA ILE A 64 -0.95 10.69 -16.21
C ILE A 64 -1.23 9.47 -17.11
N LEU A 65 -2.22 8.66 -16.75
CA LEU A 65 -2.58 7.46 -17.51
C LEU A 65 -3.10 7.79 -18.90
N SER A 66 -3.94 8.83 -19.02
CA SER A 66 -4.46 9.27 -20.32
C SER A 66 -3.34 9.80 -21.22
N TYR A 67 -2.39 10.56 -20.66
CA TYR A 67 -1.21 11.02 -21.40
C TYR A 67 -0.34 9.86 -21.91
N LEU A 68 -0.19 8.80 -21.12
CA LEU A 68 0.58 7.61 -21.48
C LEU A 68 -0.19 6.61 -22.35
N GLY A 69 -1.48 6.84 -22.61
CA GLY A 69 -2.34 5.89 -23.34
C GLY A 69 -2.59 4.58 -22.59
N ILE A 70 -2.50 4.59 -21.25
CA ILE A 70 -2.69 3.41 -20.41
C ILE A 70 -4.15 3.35 -19.94
N GLY A 71 -4.88 2.37 -20.43
CA GLY A 71 -6.27 2.11 -20.02
C GLY A 71 -6.39 1.51 -18.61
N ILE A 72 -7.58 1.63 -18.02
CA ILE A 72 -7.88 1.06 -16.69
C ILE A 72 -7.66 -0.46 -16.63
N PRO A 73 -8.03 -1.25 -17.65
CA PRO A 73 -7.75 -2.68 -17.66
C PRO A 73 -6.24 -2.97 -17.51
N ALA A 74 -5.37 -2.16 -18.11
CA ALA A 74 -3.92 -2.35 -18.00
C ALA A 74 -3.44 -2.12 -16.57
N LEU A 75 -3.95 -1.08 -15.89
CA LEU A 75 -3.58 -0.78 -14.52
C LEU A 75 -4.10 -1.83 -13.53
N GLN A 76 -5.33 -2.30 -13.71
CA GLN A 76 -5.89 -3.39 -12.89
C GLN A 76 -5.07 -4.67 -13.06
N GLY A 77 -4.66 -4.99 -14.29
CA GLY A 77 -3.82 -6.16 -14.56
C GLY A 77 -2.44 -6.04 -13.90
N ALA A 78 -1.75 -4.91 -14.10
CA ALA A 78 -0.44 -4.66 -13.49
C ALA A 78 -0.51 -4.63 -11.95
N GLY A 79 -1.51 -3.94 -11.39
CA GLY A 79 -1.76 -3.88 -9.96
C GLY A 79 -2.07 -5.25 -9.39
N GLY A 80 -3.00 -6.00 -10.01
CA GLY A 80 -3.36 -7.35 -9.62
C GLY A 80 -2.16 -8.30 -9.63
N LEU A 81 -1.33 -8.29 -10.69
CA LEU A 81 -0.12 -9.11 -10.76
C LEU A 81 0.89 -8.77 -9.66
N LEU A 82 1.11 -7.48 -9.38
CA LEU A 82 2.00 -7.05 -8.30
C LEU A 82 1.47 -7.50 -6.92
N LEU A 83 0.17 -7.30 -6.66
CA LEU A 83 -0.45 -7.74 -5.42
C LEU A 83 -0.38 -9.27 -5.26
N LEU A 84 -0.47 -10.02 -6.36
CA LEU A 84 -0.31 -11.47 -6.33
C LEU A 84 1.12 -11.86 -5.93
N LEU A 85 2.15 -11.18 -6.46
CA LEU A 85 3.54 -11.43 -6.06
C LEU A 85 3.74 -11.19 -4.56
N ILE A 86 3.26 -10.05 -4.04
CA ILE A 86 3.32 -9.74 -2.60
C ILE A 86 2.58 -10.79 -1.78
N ALA A 87 1.38 -11.18 -2.21
CA ALA A 87 0.59 -12.19 -1.54
C ALA A 87 1.31 -13.54 -1.46
N LEU A 88 1.97 -13.95 -2.55
CA LEU A 88 2.77 -15.17 -2.60
C LEU A 88 3.98 -15.08 -1.67
N ASP A 89 4.67 -13.94 -1.59
CA ASP A 89 5.78 -13.76 -0.65
C ASP A 89 5.33 -13.87 0.82
N LEU A 90 4.17 -13.30 1.16
CA LEU A 90 3.58 -13.42 2.50
C LEU A 90 3.13 -14.86 2.82
N LEU A 91 2.55 -15.57 1.85
CA LEU A 91 2.07 -16.95 2.03
C LEU A 91 3.21 -17.98 2.12
N THR A 92 4.26 -17.78 1.31
CA THR A 92 5.44 -18.65 1.25
C THR A 92 6.47 -18.32 2.32
N GLY A 93 6.37 -17.16 2.96
CA GLY A 93 7.31 -16.70 3.99
C GLY A 93 8.64 -16.19 3.42
N ARG A 94 8.77 -16.06 2.10
CA ARG A 94 10.03 -15.64 1.43
C ARG A 94 10.41 -14.20 1.73
N GLY A 95 9.42 -13.31 1.91
CA GLY A 95 9.66 -11.90 2.28
C GLY A 95 10.09 -11.67 3.73
N ALA A 96 10.09 -12.71 4.58
CA ALA A 96 10.49 -12.59 5.99
C ALA A 96 11.98 -12.87 6.22
N THR A 97 12.69 -13.47 5.25
CA THR A 97 14.03 -14.04 5.48
C THR A 97 15.20 -13.21 4.98
N GLU A 98 15.06 -12.29 4.04
CA GLU A 98 16.16 -11.39 3.69
C GLU A 98 15.60 -10.02 3.36
N PRO A 99 16.04 -8.92 4.01
CA PRO A 99 16.05 -7.68 3.28
C PRO A 99 16.94 -7.96 2.08
N GLU A 100 16.46 -7.74 0.86
CA GLU A 100 17.40 -7.48 -0.23
C GLU A 100 18.26 -6.33 0.28
N ALA A 101 19.42 -6.68 0.82
CA ALA A 101 20.49 -5.76 1.03
C ALA A 101 20.81 -5.33 -0.39
N VAL A 102 20.27 -4.17 -0.75
CA VAL A 102 20.73 -3.41 -1.89
C VAL A 102 22.16 -2.98 -1.52
N GLU A 103 23.08 -3.94 -1.54
CA GLU A 103 24.52 -3.80 -1.38
C GLU A 103 25.05 -3.11 -2.64
N ASP A 104 24.67 -1.84 -2.83
CA ASP A 104 25.46 -0.78 -3.48
C ASP A 104 24.66 0.50 -3.80
N VAL A 105 23.39 0.60 -3.40
CA VAL A 105 22.68 1.88 -3.50
C VAL A 105 22.96 2.67 -2.24
N ASN A 106 24.03 3.46 -2.31
CA ASN A 106 24.34 4.62 -1.49
C ASN A 106 23.16 5.02 -0.59
N VAL A 107 23.19 4.62 0.68
CA VAL A 107 22.11 4.72 1.70
C VAL A 107 21.64 6.18 1.94
N ALA A 108 22.29 7.15 1.28
CA ALA A 108 21.86 8.54 1.16
C ALA A 108 20.77 8.80 0.10
N LEU A 109 20.46 7.86 -0.80
CA LEU A 109 19.59 8.03 -1.98
C LEU A 109 18.27 7.24 -1.94
N VAL A 110 18.01 6.46 -0.91
CA VAL A 110 16.66 5.92 -0.65
C VAL A 110 16.07 6.73 0.49
N PRO A 111 15.37 7.85 0.21
CA PRO A 111 14.57 8.47 1.23
C PRO A 111 13.66 7.39 1.79
N LEU A 112 13.72 7.17 3.09
CA LEU A 112 12.67 6.51 3.88
C LEU A 112 11.26 7.11 3.66
N GLY A 113 11.13 8.13 2.81
CA GLY A 113 9.87 8.72 2.33
C GLY A 113 9.52 8.44 0.85
N THR A 114 10.37 7.86 0.01
CA THR A 114 10.04 7.55 -1.40
C THR A 114 9.72 6.06 -1.58
N PRO A 115 9.05 5.67 -2.68
CA PRO A 115 7.70 5.10 -2.79
C PRO A 115 7.44 3.78 -2.05
N LEU A 116 8.31 3.34 -1.14
CA LEU A 116 8.21 2.04 -0.47
C LEU A 116 6.93 1.90 0.36
N LEU A 117 6.46 2.98 1.01
CA LEU A 117 5.18 3.02 1.74
C LEU A 117 3.98 3.28 0.82
N ALA A 118 4.15 4.16 -0.16
CA ALA A 118 3.19 4.40 -1.24
C ALA A 118 3.52 3.50 -2.44
N GLY A 119 3.63 2.20 -2.18
CA GLY A 119 4.08 1.24 -3.17
C GLY A 119 3.24 1.27 -4.45
N PRO A 120 3.77 0.79 -5.59
CA PRO A 120 3.04 0.75 -6.84
C PRO A 120 1.68 0.03 -6.72
N GLY A 121 1.53 -0.94 -5.82
CA GLY A 121 0.26 -1.59 -5.51
C GLY A 121 -0.77 -0.66 -4.84
N ALA A 122 -0.32 0.19 -3.90
CA ALA A 122 -1.19 1.15 -3.22
C ALA A 122 -1.61 2.29 -4.17
N ILE A 123 -0.70 2.71 -5.05
CA ILE A 123 -0.99 3.67 -6.12
C ILE A 123 -2.05 3.10 -7.09
N ALA A 124 -1.83 1.87 -7.59
CA ALA A 124 -2.76 1.21 -8.50
C ALA A 124 -4.15 1.04 -7.88
N ALA A 125 -4.22 0.52 -6.65
CA ALA A 125 -5.48 0.35 -5.92
C ALA A 125 -6.21 1.69 -5.73
N THR A 126 -5.47 2.75 -5.37
CA THR A 126 -6.05 4.08 -5.19
C THR A 126 -6.68 4.60 -6.48
N ILE A 127 -6.01 4.48 -7.62
CA ILE A 127 -6.54 4.93 -8.91
C ILE A 127 -7.81 4.13 -9.29
N VAL A 128 -7.83 2.83 -9.01
CA VAL A 128 -9.04 2.00 -9.22
C VAL A 128 -10.21 2.50 -8.37
N PHE A 129 -9.98 2.81 -7.09
CA PHE A 129 -11.04 3.36 -6.22
C PHE A 129 -11.49 4.76 -6.63
N VAL A 130 -10.58 5.62 -7.12
CA VAL A 130 -10.93 6.95 -7.66
C VAL A 130 -11.88 6.82 -8.85
N ARG A 131 -11.66 5.84 -9.72
CA ARG A 131 -12.56 5.57 -10.85
C ARG A 131 -13.92 5.05 -10.38
N GLN A 132 -13.94 4.11 -9.45
CA GLN A 132 -15.20 3.59 -8.87
C GLN A 132 -16.03 4.66 -8.14
N ALA A 133 -15.43 5.80 -7.77
CA ALA A 133 -16.15 6.91 -7.17
C ALA A 133 -17.07 7.65 -8.17
N ASP A 134 -16.94 7.40 -9.48
CA ASP A 134 -17.82 7.87 -10.57
C ASP A 134 -18.21 9.35 -10.47
N GLY A 135 -17.27 10.24 -10.10
CA GLY A 135 -17.51 11.68 -10.06
C GLY A 135 -18.36 12.19 -8.88
N HIS A 136 -18.81 11.32 -7.97
CA HIS A 136 -19.66 11.72 -6.84
C HIS A 136 -18.82 12.29 -5.69
N LEU A 137 -19.12 13.52 -5.26
CA LEU A 137 -18.40 14.19 -4.16
C LEU A 137 -18.36 13.33 -2.88
N GLY A 138 -19.46 12.66 -2.53
CA GLY A 138 -19.52 11.77 -1.36
C GLY A 138 -18.55 10.60 -1.45
N SER A 139 -18.37 10.02 -2.64
CA SER A 139 -17.45 8.90 -2.87
C SER A 139 -15.99 9.35 -2.77
N TYR A 140 -15.65 10.54 -3.28
CA TYR A 140 -14.33 11.12 -3.10
C TYR A 140 -14.01 11.43 -1.63
N LEU A 141 -14.99 11.92 -0.87
CA LEU A 141 -14.84 12.13 0.58
C LEU A 141 -14.64 10.81 1.33
N ALA A 142 -15.38 9.77 0.96
CA ALA A 142 -15.21 8.43 1.53
C ALA A 142 -13.80 7.86 1.24
N LEU A 143 -13.31 8.02 0.01
CA LEU A 143 -11.97 7.59 -0.36
C LEU A 143 -10.87 8.41 0.34
N ALA A 144 -11.03 9.74 0.43
CA ALA A 144 -10.11 10.59 1.18
C ALA A 144 -10.07 10.19 2.66
N ALA A 145 -11.23 9.90 3.27
CA ALA A 145 -11.30 9.39 4.63
C ALA A 145 -10.59 8.04 4.79
N ALA A 146 -10.73 7.12 3.83
CA ALA A 146 -10.03 5.84 3.83
C ALA A 146 -8.51 6.02 3.75
N ILE A 147 -8.02 6.87 2.85
CA ILE A 147 -6.60 7.22 2.69
C ILE A 147 -6.06 7.82 4.00
N LEU A 148 -6.78 8.77 4.62
CA LEU A 148 -6.35 9.35 5.89
C LEU A 148 -6.33 8.32 7.02
N THR A 149 -7.32 7.42 7.06
CA THR A 149 -7.42 6.35 8.06
C THR A 149 -6.24 5.38 7.96
N VAL A 150 -5.89 4.90 6.76
CA VAL A 150 -4.75 3.99 6.60
C VAL A 150 -3.43 4.67 6.96
N HIS A 151 -3.24 5.95 6.61
CA HIS A 151 -2.03 6.70 6.98
C HIS A 151 -1.95 6.97 8.49
N LEU A 152 -3.09 7.14 9.16
CA LEU A 152 -3.13 7.22 10.62
C LEU A 152 -2.71 5.89 11.25
N ILE A 153 -3.22 4.76 10.76
CA ILE A 153 -2.82 3.42 11.22
C ILE A 153 -1.32 3.21 11.01
N LEU A 154 -0.81 3.53 9.82
CA LEU A 154 0.62 3.45 9.49
C LEU A 154 1.47 4.31 10.42
N TRP A 155 1.04 5.55 10.66
CA TRP A 155 1.71 6.43 11.60
C TRP A 155 1.76 5.87 13.02
N LEU A 156 0.64 5.32 13.52
CA LEU A 156 0.60 4.70 14.85
C LEU A 156 1.56 3.50 14.91
N CYS A 157 1.54 2.62 13.92
CA CYS A 157 2.46 1.47 13.83
C CYS A 157 3.92 1.91 13.88
N LEU A 158 4.32 2.89 13.08
CA LEU A 158 5.71 3.38 13.03
C LEU A 158 6.09 4.18 14.28
N ARG A 159 5.18 5.02 14.80
CA ARG A 159 5.38 5.84 16.01
C ARG A 159 5.63 4.96 17.23
N TYR A 160 4.87 3.87 17.34
CA TYR A 160 4.94 2.90 18.42
C TYR A 160 5.67 1.62 18.01
N SER A 161 6.51 1.66 16.96
CA SER A 161 7.29 0.54 16.43
C SER A 161 7.98 -0.32 17.49
N GLY A 162 8.61 0.30 18.51
CA GLY A 162 9.25 -0.42 19.61
C GLY A 162 8.31 -1.15 20.59
N VAL A 163 7.01 -0.81 20.58
CA VAL A 163 5.96 -1.56 21.29
C VAL A 163 5.41 -2.64 20.37
N VAL A 164 5.13 -2.30 19.10
CA VAL A 164 4.62 -3.25 18.09
C VAL A 164 5.55 -4.47 17.99
N ILE A 165 6.86 -4.26 17.83
CA ILE A 165 7.82 -5.37 17.74
C ILE A 165 7.90 -6.25 19.00
N ARG A 166 7.49 -5.74 20.17
CA ARG A 166 7.48 -6.50 21.43
C ARG A 166 6.17 -7.25 21.65
N VAL A 167 5.06 -6.72 21.14
CA VAL A 167 3.73 -7.32 21.27
C VAL A 167 3.52 -8.39 20.19
N VAL A 168 3.95 -8.09 18.97
CA VAL A 168 3.86 -9.05 17.86
C VAL A 168 5.11 -9.93 17.92
N LYS A 169 5.03 -11.02 18.69
CA LYS A 169 6.04 -12.10 18.66
C LYS A 169 6.13 -12.66 17.23
N ASP A 170 7.28 -13.14 16.81
CA ASP A 170 7.54 -13.61 15.43
C ASP A 170 6.44 -14.55 14.89
N SER A 171 5.88 -15.43 15.74
CA SER A 171 4.78 -16.34 15.39
C SER A 171 3.46 -15.63 15.04
N GLY A 172 3.16 -14.50 15.69
CA GLY A 172 1.97 -13.69 15.43
C GLY A 172 2.09 -12.88 14.13
N ILE A 173 3.30 -12.41 13.80
CA ILE A 173 3.59 -11.76 12.52
C ILE A 173 3.33 -12.74 11.39
N LEU A 174 3.83 -13.97 11.50
CA LEU A 174 3.67 -14.98 10.45
C LEU A 174 2.20 -15.34 10.20
N LEU A 175 1.39 -15.50 11.25
CA LEU A 175 -0.04 -15.81 11.10
C LEU A 175 -0.80 -14.65 10.45
N LEU A 176 -0.58 -13.42 10.91
CA LEU A 176 -1.24 -12.23 10.36
C LEU A 176 -0.82 -11.99 8.90
N ALA A 177 0.47 -12.16 8.60
CA ALA A 177 1.01 -12.09 7.25
C ALA A 177 0.34 -13.12 6.32
N LYS A 178 0.12 -14.36 6.79
CA LYS A 178 -0.59 -15.38 6.00
C LYS A 178 -2.06 -15.02 5.74
N ILE A 179 -2.77 -14.48 6.73
CA ILE A 179 -4.16 -14.03 6.54
C ILE A 179 -4.21 -12.86 5.57
N ALA A 180 -3.34 -11.85 5.74
CA ALA A 180 -3.23 -10.72 4.83
C ALA A 180 -2.87 -11.17 3.40
N GLY A 181 -1.92 -12.08 3.26
CA GLY A 181 -1.53 -12.68 1.98
C GLY A 181 -2.69 -13.41 1.30
N LEU A 182 -3.52 -14.14 2.04
CA LEU A 182 -4.70 -14.80 1.49
C LEU A 182 -5.74 -13.78 0.97
N LEU A 183 -6.02 -12.73 1.74
CA LEU A 183 -6.93 -11.65 1.32
C LEU A 183 -6.37 -10.90 0.10
N LEU A 184 -5.07 -10.63 0.10
CA LEU A 184 -4.41 -9.92 -0.99
C LEU A 184 -4.39 -10.74 -2.28
N ALA A 185 -4.16 -12.06 -2.19
CA ALA A 185 -4.27 -12.96 -3.33
C ALA A 185 -5.68 -12.92 -3.94
N ALA A 186 -6.72 -12.89 -3.10
CA ALA A 186 -8.10 -12.79 -3.57
C ALA A 186 -8.36 -11.46 -4.31
N ILE A 187 -7.92 -10.34 -3.74
CA ILE A 187 -8.02 -9.01 -4.38
C ILE A 187 -7.24 -8.99 -5.70
N ALA A 188 -6.03 -9.55 -5.70
CA ALA A 188 -5.16 -9.64 -6.87
C ALA A 188 -5.83 -10.40 -8.02
N VAL A 189 -6.37 -11.59 -7.74
CA VAL A 189 -7.09 -12.41 -8.72
C VAL A 189 -8.31 -11.67 -9.25
N GLN A 190 -9.05 -10.97 -8.39
CA GLN A 190 -10.19 -10.15 -8.81
C GLN A 190 -9.77 -9.04 -9.78
N LEU A 191 -8.70 -8.28 -9.45
CA LEU A 191 -8.18 -7.22 -10.33
C LEU A 191 -7.69 -7.76 -11.68
N VAL A 192 -7.01 -8.91 -11.70
CA VAL A 192 -6.58 -9.55 -12.96
C VAL A 192 -7.79 -10.00 -13.78
N ALA A 193 -8.82 -10.59 -13.15
CA ALA A 193 -10.03 -10.99 -13.85
C ALA A 193 -10.78 -9.79 -14.45
N ASP A 194 -10.88 -8.68 -13.70
CA ASP A 194 -11.53 -7.46 -14.17
C ASP A 194 -10.74 -6.77 -15.30
N SER A 195 -9.41 -6.83 -15.24
CA SER A 195 -8.52 -6.43 -16.34
C SER A 195 -8.78 -7.22 -17.62
N VAL A 196 -8.80 -8.56 -17.54
CA VAL A 196 -9.06 -9.40 -18.71
C VAL A 196 -10.44 -9.12 -19.30
N ARG A 197 -11.48 -9.01 -18.45
CA ARG A 197 -12.82 -8.62 -18.91
C ARG A 197 -12.83 -7.27 -19.59
N GLY A 198 -12.17 -6.27 -19.01
CA GLY A 198 -12.08 -4.91 -19.55
C GLY A 198 -11.42 -4.86 -20.93
N PHE A 199 -10.38 -5.66 -21.16
CA PHE A 199 -9.78 -5.78 -22.50
C PHE A 199 -10.71 -6.46 -23.50
N ILE A 200 -11.46 -7.49 -23.09
CA ILE A 200 -12.40 -8.21 -23.96
C ILE A 200 -13.61 -7.34 -24.32
N SER A 201 -14.13 -6.54 -23.38
CA SER A 201 -15.29 -5.67 -23.62
C SER A 201 -14.97 -4.41 -24.43
N GLY A 202 -13.69 -4.15 -24.76
CA GLY A 202 -13.27 -2.96 -25.51
C GLY A 202 -13.39 -1.64 -24.73
N SER A 203 -13.54 -1.71 -23.40
CA SER A 203 -13.51 -0.53 -22.53
C SER A 203 -12.05 -0.06 -22.41
N SER A 204 -11.67 0.88 -23.27
CA SER A 204 -10.35 1.52 -23.30
C SER A 204 -10.28 2.64 -22.27
#